data_AF-A0A392PZY1-F1
#
_entry.id   AF-A0A392PZY1-F1
#
_cell.length_a   1.000
_cell.length_b   1.000
_cell.length_c   1.000
_cell.angle_alpha   90.00
_cell.angle_beta   90.00
_cell.angle_gamma   90.00
#
_symmetry.space_group_name_H-M   'P 1'
#
loop_
_entity.id
_entity.type
_entity.pdbx_description
1 polymer ?
#
loop_
_entity_poly.entity_id
_entity_poly.type
_entity_poly.pdbx_seq_one_letter_code
_entity_poly.pdbx_strand_id
1 'polypeptide(L)' 'MDRILRPGGRVYIRDSLAIMDELQEIAKAIGWHTLLRDTAEGPHASYRILVCDKHLLRA' A
#
# COMPACT_ATOMS: atom_id res chain seq x y z
N MET A 1 -17.44 -3.78 -0.21
CA MET A 1 -16.19 -4.44 -0.69
C MET A 1 -15.13 -4.24 0.39
N ASP A 2 -15.40 -4.71 1.61
CA ASP A 2 -14.79 -4.15 2.84
C ASP A 2 -13.89 -5.17 3.55
N ARG A 3 -13.60 -6.29 2.85
CA ARG A 3 -13.11 -7.54 3.40
C ARG A 3 -11.72 -7.99 2.92
N ILE A 4 -11.04 -7.24 2.06
CA ILE A 4 -9.65 -7.58 1.67
C ILE A 4 -8.73 -7.44 2.89
N LEU A 5 -8.86 -6.34 3.64
CA LEU A 5 -8.10 -6.11 4.86
C LEU A 5 -9.06 -5.98 6.06
N ARG A 6 -8.83 -6.79 7.10
CA ARG A 6 -9.55 -6.64 8.37
C ARG A 6 -9.08 -5.38 9.10
N PRO A 7 -9.93 -4.75 9.94
CA PRO A 7 -9.49 -3.66 10.82
C PRO A 7 -8.26 -4.07 11.65
N GLY A 8 -7.27 -3.18 11.76
CA GLY A 8 -5.96 -3.47 12.35
C GLY A 8 -5.02 -4.30 11.46
N GLY A 9 -5.47 -4.70 10.27
CA GLY A 9 -4.67 -5.47 9.32
C GLY A 9 -3.67 -4.62 8.56
N ARG A 10 -2.60 -5.27 8.10
CA ARG A 10 -1.58 -4.71 7.21
C ARG A 10 -1.42 -5.57 5.96
N VAL A 11 -1.22 -4.92 4.81
CA VAL A 11 -0.88 -5.58 3.55
C VAL A 11 0.41 -4.97 2.98
N TYR A 12 1.20 -5.81 2.31
CA TYR A 12 2.38 -5.42 1.56
C TYR A 12 2.13 -5.76 0.10
N ILE A 13 2.20 -4.76 -0.78
CA ILE A 13 2.04 -4.92 -2.22
C ILE A 13 3.39 -4.61 -2.86
N ARG A 14 3.94 -5.58 -3.58
CA ARG A 14 5.19 -5.43 -4.34
C ARG A 14 4.86 -5.50 -5.81
N ASP A 15 5.03 -4.39 -6.52
CA ASP A 15 4.73 -4.33 -7.95
C ASP A 15 5.63 -3.32 -8.67
N SER A 16 5.53 -3.31 -9.99
CA SER A 16 6.24 -2.42 -10.89
C SER A 16 5.93 -0.95 -10.60
N LEU A 17 6.92 -0.09 -10.85
CA LEU A 17 6.76 1.37 -10.67
C LEU A 17 5.56 1.95 -11.44
N ALA A 18 5.23 1.37 -12.59
CA ALA A 18 4.21 1.86 -13.50
C ALA A 18 2.80 1.91 -12.89
N ILE A 19 2.51 1.06 -11.90
CA ILE A 19 1.17 0.97 -11.30
C ILE A 19 1.10 1.47 -9.86
N MET A 20 2.23 1.93 -9.29
CA MET A 20 2.31 2.27 -7.86
C MET A 20 1.41 3.46 -7.51
N ASP A 21 1.33 4.46 -8.39
CA ASP A 21 0.51 5.65 -8.17
C ASP A 21 -0.98 5.29 -8.16
N GLU A 22 -1.42 4.45 -9.10
CA GLU A 22 -2.80 3.96 -9.15
C GLU A 22 -3.16 3.14 -7.91
N LEU A 23 -2.29 2.21 -7.50
CA LEU A 23 -2.47 1.42 -6.29
C LEU A 23 -2.59 2.30 -5.05
N GLN A 24 -1.77 3.35 -4.96
CA GLN A 24 -1.80 4.28 -3.84
C GLN A 24 -3.11 5.08 -3.79
N GLU A 25 -3.59 5.57 -4.94
CA GLU A 25 -4.86 6.30 -5.01
C GLU A 25 -6.06 5.41 -4.67
N ILE A 26 -6.08 4.16 -5.15
CA ILE A 26 -7.11 3.19 -4.77
C ILE A 26 -7.08 2.94 -3.26
N ALA A 27 -5.89 2.68 -2.70
CA ALA A 27 -5.73 2.40 -1.27
C ALA A 27 -6.18 3.58 -0.38
N LYS A 28 -5.88 4.83 -0.78
CA LYS A 28 -6.40 6.02 -0.10
C LYS A 28 -7.92 6.14 -0.22
N ALA A 29 -8.48 5.91 -1.41
CA ALA A 29 -9.91 6.03 -1.65
C ALA A 29 -10.75 5.03 -0.82
N ILE A 30 -10.21 3.84 -0.56
CA ILE A 30 -10.84 2.83 0.31
C ILE A 30 -10.52 3.04 1.82
N GLY A 31 -9.82 4.13 2.17
CA GLY A 31 -9.54 4.53 3.55
C GLY A 31 -8.39 3.77 4.22
N TRP A 32 -7.45 3.22 3.44
CA TRP A 32 -6.22 2.64 3.99
C TRP A 32 -5.12 3.69 4.12
N HIS A 33 -4.31 3.57 5.16
CA HIS A 33 -3.12 4.37 5.34
C HIS A 33 -1.98 3.77 4.51
N THR A 34 -1.43 4.53 3.56
CA THR A 34 -0.40 4.07 2.62
C THR A 34 0.98 4.58 2.97
N LEU A 35 2.01 3.74 2.87
CA LEU A 35 3.42 4.12 2.94
C LEU A 35 4.18 3.42 1.81
N LEU A 36 4.71 4.22 0.88
CA LEU A 36 5.59 3.73 -0.17
C LEU A 36 7.02 3.60 0.36
N ARG A 37 7.65 2.44 0.17
CA ARG A 37 9.04 2.20 0.53
C ARG A 37 9.87 1.98 -0.72
N ASP A 38 10.95 2.73 -0.84
CA ASP A 38 12.01 2.46 -1.80
C ASP A 38 12.77 1.19 -1.41
N THR A 39 13.26 0.48 -2.42
CA THR A 39 14.06 -0.74 -2.22
C THR A 39 15.54 -0.39 -2.21
N ALA A 40 16.36 -1.28 -1.66
CA ALA A 40 17.82 -1.10 -1.62
C ALA A 40 18.49 -1.03 -3.01
N GLU A 41 17.76 -1.31 -4.08
CA GLU A 41 18.23 -1.21 -5.47
C GLU A 41 18.33 0.25 -5.97
N GLY A 42 17.84 1.22 -5.18
CA GLY A 42 17.97 2.64 -5.50
C GLY A 42 17.14 3.06 -6.72
N PRO A 43 17.55 4.10 -7.47
CA PRO A 43 16.75 4.66 -8.58
C PRO A 43 16.55 3.71 -9.78
N HIS A 44 17.23 2.55 -9.79
CA HIS A 44 17.09 1.51 -10.82
C HIS A 44 16.14 0.38 -10.41
N ALA A 45 15.51 0.47 -9.23
CA ALA A 45 14.53 -0.50 -8.79
C ALA A 45 13.37 -0.60 -9.78
N SER A 46 13.11 -1.79 -10.31
CA SER A 46 11.99 -2.02 -11.23
C SER A 46 10.65 -2.15 -10.50
N TYR A 47 10.69 -2.26 -9.17
CA TYR A 47 9.53 -2.44 -8.30
C TYR A 47 9.65 -1.65 -7.00
N ARG A 48 8.51 -1.34 -6.38
CA ARG A 48 8.43 -0.74 -5.03
C ARG A 48 7.54 -1.57 -4.13
N ILE A 49 7.63 -1.31 -2.83
CA ILE A 49 6.75 -1.92 -1.83
C ILE A 49 5.81 -0.85 -1.30
N LEU A 50 4.52 -1.01 -1.55
CA LEU A 50 3.46 -0.25 -0.90
C LEU A 50 3.00 -1.00 0.33
N VAL A 51 3.19 -0.38 1.49
CA VAL A 51 2.65 -0.86 2.76
C VAL A 51 1.32 -0.16 2.99
N CYS A 52 0.24 -0.91 3.21
CA CYS A 52 -1.05 -0.34 3.57
C CYS A 52 -1.53 -0.89 4.91
N ASP A 53 -2.04 0.00 5.76
CA ASP A 53 -2.63 -0.32 7.05
C ASP A 53 -4.11 0.08 7.05
N LYS A 54 -4.98 -0.81 7.52
CA LYS A 54 -6.38 -0.46 7.81
C LYS A 54 -6.51 -0.22 9.31
N HIS A 55 -6.67 1.04 9.71
CA HIS A 55 -6.78 1.39 11.12
C HIS A 55 -8.05 0.80 11.74
N LEU A 56 -8.00 0.56 13.05
CA LEU A 56 -9.20 0.20 13.82
C LEU A 56 -10.16 1.40 13.80
N LEU A 57 -11.45 1.12 13.59
CA LEU A 57 -12.48 2.16 13.56
C LEU A 57 -12.67 2.86 14.92
N ARG A 58 -12.17 2.25 16.01
CA ARG A 58 -12.12 2.80 17.37
C ARG A 58 -10.91 2.22 18.10
N ALA A 59 -10.09 3.08 18.68
CA ALA A 59 -9.04 2.73 19.65
C ALA A 59 -9.56 2.99 21.06
#